data_AF-A0A7L6CKT4-F1
#
_entry.id   AF-A0A7L6CKT4-F1
#
_cell.length_a   1.000
_cell.length_b   1.000
_cell.length_c   1.000
_cell.angle_alpha   90.00
_cell.angle_beta   90.00
_cell.angle_gamma   90.00
#
_symmetry.space_group_name_H-M   'P 1'
#
loop_
_entity.id
_entity.type
_entity.pdbx_description
1 polymer ?
#
loop_
_entity_poly.entity_id
_entity_poly.type
_entity_poly.pdbx_seq_one_letter_code
_entity_poly.pdbx_strand_id
1 'polypeptide(L)'
;MLKTLVTGQLSLSMTFWVWGVCGGLLIGLIGLAGVYTGYVAFLPLTFLMKTVLFGGVLSGITFILRRKITVLGTLAFFIILIQLIMSVVMVIGLSSALFK
;
A
#
# COMPACT_ATOMS: atom_id res chain seq x y z
N MET A 1 11.60 27.73 -2.60
CA MET A 1 10.86 26.72 -1.82
C MET A 1 9.63 26.18 -2.56
N LEU A 2 8.81 27.01 -3.22
CA LEU A 2 7.64 26.53 -3.99
C LEU A 2 8.01 25.56 -5.15
N LYS A 3 9.09 25.86 -5.89
CA LYS A 3 9.55 25.01 -7.00
C LYS A 3 9.94 23.60 -6.55
N THR A 4 10.49 23.43 -5.35
CA THR A 4 10.90 22.13 -4.80
C THR A 4 9.73 21.26 -4.34
N LEU A 5 8.60 21.90 -3.98
CA LEU A 5 7.31 21.25 -3.72
C LEU A 5 6.67 20.77 -5.04
N VAL A 6 6.73 21.61 -6.07
CA VAL A 6 6.17 21.35 -7.41
C VAL A 6 7.02 20.32 -8.20
N THR A 7 8.34 20.25 -7.94
CA THR A 7 9.22 19.24 -8.56
C THR A 7 9.27 17.91 -7.80
N GLY A 8 8.54 17.77 -6.68
CA GLY A 8 8.38 16.48 -5.98
C GLY A 8 9.68 15.84 -5.50
N GLN A 9 10.73 16.61 -5.20
CA GLN A 9 12.03 16.00 -4.85
C GLN A 9 12.23 15.77 -3.35
N LEU A 10 11.48 16.45 -2.47
CA LEU A 10 11.70 16.40 -1.02
C LEU A 10 10.47 15.94 -0.22
N SER A 11 9.28 15.96 -0.82
CA SER A 11 8.08 15.37 -0.19
C SER A 11 7.68 14.02 -0.78
N LEU A 12 8.15 13.61 -1.96
CA LEU A 12 7.57 12.47 -2.68
C LEU A 12 7.75 11.13 -1.95
N SER A 13 8.94 10.85 -1.41
CA SER A 13 9.17 9.69 -0.53
C SER A 13 8.34 9.76 0.75
N MET A 14 8.24 10.94 1.36
CA MET A 14 7.45 11.15 2.57
C MET A 14 5.95 11.00 2.30
N THR A 15 5.45 11.51 1.17
CA THR A 15 4.06 11.39 0.74
C THR A 15 3.75 9.96 0.34
N PHE A 16 4.66 9.22 -0.29
CA PHE A 16 4.46 7.80 -0.56
C PHE A 16 4.41 6.97 0.73
N TRP A 17 5.20 7.33 1.73
CA TRP A 17 5.11 6.76 3.07
C TRP A 17 3.78 7.06 3.75
N VAL A 18 3.38 8.34 3.79
CA VAL A 18 2.11 8.77 4.35
C VAL A 18 0.96 8.12 3.59
N TRP A 19 1.03 8.02 2.26
CA TRP A 19 -0.01 7.39 1.44
C TRP A 19 -0.07 5.87 1.66
N GLY A 20 1.07 5.19 1.75
CA GLY A 20 1.13 3.76 2.03
C GLY A 20 0.61 3.40 3.43
N VAL A 21 1.05 4.13 4.46
CA VAL A 21 0.64 3.89 5.85
C VAL A 21 -0.80 4.36 6.09
N CYS A 22 -1.13 5.60 5.73
CA CYS A 22 -2.47 6.18 5.93
C CYS A 22 -3.51 5.48 5.03
N GLY A 23 -3.19 5.27 3.75
CA GLY A 23 -4.06 4.54 2.82
C GLY A 23 -4.23 3.08 3.25
N GLY A 24 -3.17 2.42 3.70
CA GLY A 24 -3.24 1.06 4.23
C GLY A 24 -4.11 0.94 5.50
N LEU A 25 -4.04 1.93 6.40
CA LEU A 25 -4.88 2.00 7.60
C LEU A 25 -6.35 2.29 7.27
N LEU A 26 -6.62 3.25 6.38
CA LEU A 26 -7.98 3.56 5.95
C LEU A 26 -8.66 2.37 5.27
N ILE A 27 -7.96 1.72 4.34
CA ILE A 27 -8.49 0.52 3.67
C ILE A 27 -8.68 -0.63 4.67
N GLY A 28 -7.78 -0.76 5.66
CA GLY A 28 -7.92 -1.73 6.75
C GLY A 28 -9.15 -1.48 7.61
N LEU A 29 -9.44 -0.22 7.97
CA LEU A 29 -10.63 0.18 8.70
C LEU A 29 -11.91 -0.09 7.91
N ILE A 30 -11.92 0.17 6.61
CA ILE A 30 -13.05 -0.15 5.73
C ILE A 30 -13.28 -1.66 5.68
N GLY A 31 -12.20 -2.46 5.57
CA GLY A 31 -12.29 -3.91 5.63
C GLY A 31 -12.89 -4.41 6.94
N LEU A 32 -12.41 -3.87 8.08
CA LEU A 32 -12.93 -4.19 9.41
C LEU A 32 -14.41 -3.81 9.57
N ALA A 33 -14.79 -2.62 9.10
CA ALA A 33 -16.18 -2.17 9.10
C ALA A 33 -17.07 -3.07 8.23
N GLY A 34 -16.56 -3.57 7.10
CA GLY A 34 -17.23 -4.57 6.27
C GLY A 34 -17.52 -5.88 7.01
N VAL A 35 -16.62 -6.32 7.90
CA VAL A 35 -16.85 -7.49 8.77
C VAL A 35 -17.95 -7.22 9.79
N TYR A 36 -17.90 -6.09 10.49
CA TYR A 36 -18.88 -5.74 11.53
C TYR A 36 -20.29 -5.54 10.97
N THR A 37 -20.42 -5.19 9.70
CA THR A 37 -21.71 -4.99 9.02
C THR A 37 -22.23 -6.26 8.34
N GLY A 38 -21.53 -7.39 8.43
CA GLY A 38 -21.93 -8.67 7.86
C GLY A 38 -21.63 -8.83 6.36
N TYR A 39 -21.03 -7.84 5.71
CA TYR A 39 -20.65 -7.88 4.29
C TYR A 39 -19.26 -8.49 4.11
N VAL A 40 -19.13 -9.79 4.40
CA VAL A 40 -17.86 -10.53 4.33
C VAL A 40 -17.24 -10.50 2.91
N ALA A 41 -18.06 -10.39 1.87
CA ALA A 41 -17.61 -10.25 0.48
C ALA A 41 -16.86 -8.93 0.19
N PHE A 42 -16.93 -7.93 1.08
CA PHE A 42 -16.19 -6.67 0.94
C PHE A 42 -14.71 -6.80 1.33
N LEU A 43 -14.34 -7.87 2.04
CA LEU A 43 -12.95 -8.17 2.42
C LEU A 43 -12.04 -8.38 1.21
N PRO A 44 -12.29 -9.29 0.26
CA PRO A 44 -11.42 -9.47 -0.90
C PRO A 44 -11.29 -8.18 -1.72
N LEU A 45 -12.35 -7.38 -1.82
CA LEU A 45 -12.34 -6.10 -2.54
C LEU A 45 -11.44 -5.06 -1.86
N THR A 46 -11.50 -4.95 -0.53
CA THR A 46 -10.63 -4.04 0.23
C THR A 46 -9.17 -4.46 0.15
N PHE A 47 -8.86 -5.76 0.21
CA PHE A 47 -7.50 -6.25 0.00
C PHE A 47 -7.00 -6.03 -1.44
N LEU A 48 -7.88 -6.05 -2.44
CA LEU A 48 -7.55 -5.74 -3.84
C LEU A 48 -7.25 -4.24 -4.04
N MET A 49 -7.98 -3.35 -3.38
CA MET A 49 -7.59 -1.92 -3.35
C MET A 49 -6.25 -1.71 -2.64
N LYS A 50 -6.01 -2.47 -1.57
CA LYS A 50 -4.77 -2.40 -0.79
C LYS A 50 -3.54 -2.85 -1.61
N THR A 51 -3.67 -3.87 -2.47
CA THR A 51 -2.59 -4.28 -3.39
C THR A 51 -2.27 -3.21 -4.41
N VAL A 52 -3.27 -2.56 -5.01
CA VAL A 52 -3.07 -1.45 -5.96
C VAL A 52 -2.36 -0.28 -5.28
N LEU A 53 -2.81 0.09 -4.08
CA LEU A 53 -2.21 1.17 -3.29
C LEU A 53 -0.73 0.90 -2.99
N PHE A 54 -0.41 -0.28 -2.45
CA PHE A 54 0.98 -0.64 -2.17
C PHE A 54 1.82 -0.82 -3.44
N GLY A 55 1.24 -1.27 -4.56
CA GLY A 55 1.93 -1.35 -5.85
C GLY A 55 2.37 0.02 -6.36
N GLY A 56 1.50 1.02 -6.23
CA GLY A 56 1.82 2.42 -6.55
C GLY A 56 2.88 3.02 -5.60
N VAL A 57 2.82 2.69 -4.32
CA VAL A 57 3.84 3.14 -3.35
C VAL A 57 5.19 2.48 -3.65
N LEU A 58 5.21 1.18 -3.98
CA LEU A 58 6.42 0.45 -4.32
C LEU A 58 7.07 1.00 -5.60
N SER A 59 6.28 1.34 -6.62
CA SER A 59 6.79 1.97 -7.85
C SER A 59 7.35 3.37 -7.58
N GLY A 60 6.74 4.14 -6.69
CA GLY A 60 7.28 5.41 -6.21
C GLY A 60 8.64 5.27 -5.51
N ILE A 61 8.75 4.30 -4.59
CA ILE A 61 9.99 4.06 -3.84
C ILE A 61 11.12 3.56 -4.75
N THR A 62 10.83 2.65 -5.69
CA THR A 62 11.83 2.17 -6.66
C THR A 62 12.39 3.31 -7.52
N PHE A 63 11.56 4.27 -7.93
CA PHE A 63 12.02 5.43 -8.69
C PHE A 63 12.97 6.32 -7.88
N ILE A 64 12.70 6.48 -6.58
CA ILE A 64 13.56 7.23 -5.66
C ILE A 64 14.88 6.50 -5.43
N LEU A 65 14.83 5.19 -5.18
CA LEU A 65 16.00 4.35 -4.97
C LEU A 65 16.92 4.32 -6.19
N ARG A 66 16.35 4.37 -7.40
CA ARG A 66 17.10 4.43 -8.67
C ARG A 66 17.93 5.71 -8.80
N ARG A 67 17.48 6.83 -8.23
CA ARG A 67 18.22 8.10 -8.24
C ARG A 67 19.25 8.19 -7.10
N LYS A 68 18.91 7.71 -5.91
CA LYS A 68 19.79 7.74 -4.75
C LYS A 68 19.47 6.58 -3.81
N ILE A 69 20.41 5.64 -3.68
CA ILE A 69 20.28 4.55 -2.72
C ILE A 69 20.44 5.15 -1.32
N THR A 70 19.40 4.98 -0.50
CA THR A 70 19.38 5.40 0.91
C THR A 70 18.95 4.21 1.74
N VAL A 71 19.64 3.94 2.86
CA VAL A 71 19.37 2.77 3.72
C VAL A 71 17.89 2.72 4.14
N LEU A 72 17.32 3.87 4.51
CA LEU A 72 15.91 4.01 4.89
C LEU A 72 14.95 3.72 3.73
N GLY A 73 15.28 4.15 2.51
CA GLY A 73 14.48 3.86 1.32
C GLY A 73 14.49 2.37 0.97
N THR A 74 15.64 1.70 1.10
CA THR A 74 15.77 0.26 0.86
C THR A 74 14.99 -0.54 1.89
N LEU A 75 15.06 -0.14 3.17
CA LEU A 75 14.30 -0.78 4.24
C LEU A 75 12.78 -0.64 4.00
N ALA A 76 12.34 0.57 3.65
CA ALA A 76 10.95 0.84 3.30
C ALA A 76 10.46 0.02 2.10
N PHE A 77 11.32 -0.12 1.07
CA PHE A 77 11.01 -0.95 -0.09
C PHE A 77 10.73 -2.41 0.31
N PHE A 78 11.59 -3.02 1.13
CA PHE A 78 11.37 -4.39 1.61
C PHE A 78 10.10 -4.53 2.45
N ILE A 79 9.84 -3.60 3.37
CA ILE A 79 8.63 -3.62 4.21
C ILE A 79 7.37 -3.60 3.33
N ILE A 80 7.31 -2.69 2.37
CA ILE A 80 6.13 -2.53 1.49
C ILE A 80 6.01 -3.71 0.51
N LEU A 81 7.13 -4.27 0.05
CA LEU A 81 7.13 -5.47 -0.78
C LEU A 81 6.52 -6.66 -0.04
N ILE A 82 6.92 -6.90 1.21
CA ILE A 82 6.34 -7.94 2.06
C ILE A 82 4.85 -7.68 2.25
N GLN A 83 4.46 -6.43 2.49
CA GLN A 83 3.07 -6.06 2.72
C GLN A 83 2.19 -6.26 1.47
N LEU A 84 2.74 -5.99 0.29
CA LEU A 84 2.09 -6.27 -0.99
C LEU A 84 1.89 -7.77 -1.22
N ILE A 85 2.93 -8.58 -1.01
CA ILE A 85 2.85 -10.05 -1.13
C ILE A 85 1.79 -10.60 -0.19
N MET A 86 1.82 -10.20 1.09
CA MET A 86 0.81 -10.63 2.08
C MET A 86 -0.60 -10.21 1.69
N SER A 87 -0.77 -9.01 1.11
CA SER A 87 -2.06 -8.54 0.63
C SER A 87 -2.58 -9.39 -0.53
N VAL A 88 -1.73 -9.76 -1.49
CA VAL A 88 -2.11 -10.65 -2.61
C VAL A 88 -2.50 -12.04 -2.10
N VAL A 89 -1.70 -12.62 -1.20
CA VAL A 89 -1.99 -13.94 -0.61
C VAL A 89 -3.34 -13.92 0.13
N MET A 90 -3.62 -12.86 0.88
CA MET A 90 -4.92 -12.67 1.56
C MET A 90 -6.09 -12.58 0.57
N VAL A 91 -5.95 -11.85 -0.55
CA VAL A 91 -7.00 -11.81 -1.59
C VAL A 91 -7.30 -13.21 -2.10
N ILE A 92 -6.26 -13.97 -2.46
CA ILE A 92 -6.41 -15.32 -3.04
C ILE A 92 -7.04 -16.25 -2.00
N GLY A 93 -6.54 -16.24 -0.76
CA GLY A 93 -7.06 -17.06 0.33
C GLY A 93 -8.52 -16.76 0.64
N LEU A 94 -8.88 -15.49 0.82
CA LEU A 94 -10.27 -15.07 1.10
C LEU A 94 -11.20 -15.35 -0.08
N SER A 95 -10.75 -15.12 -1.31
CA SER A 95 -11.56 -15.45 -2.50
C SER A 95 -11.80 -16.96 -2.61
N SER A 96 -10.77 -17.78 -2.34
CA SER A 96 -10.92 -19.24 -2.34
C SER A 96 -11.84 -19.76 -1.24
N ALA A 97 -11.94 -19.06 -0.11
CA ALA A 97 -12.83 -19.43 0.99
C ALA A 97 -14.28 -18.97 0.75
N LEU A 98 -14.49 -17.85 0.06
CA LEU A 98 -15.81 -17.28 -0.24
C LEU A 98 -16.49 -17.91 -1.47
N PHE A 99 -15.72 -18.31 -2.48
CA PHE A 99 -16.22 -18.90 -3.73
C PHE A 99 -16.15 -20.44 -3.76
N LYS A 100 -16.16 -21.08 -2.58
CA LYS A 100 -16.15 -22.53 -2.45
C LYS A 100 -17.55 -23.12 -2.58
#